data_AF-A0AA42YVU6-F1
#
_entry.id   AF-A0AA42YVU6-F1
#
_cell.length_a   1.000
_cell.length_b   1.000
_cell.length_c   1.000
_cell.angle_alpha   90.00
_cell.angle_beta   90.00
_cell.angle_gamma   90.00
#
_symmetry.space_group_name_H-M   'P 1'
#
loop_
_entity.id
_entity.type
_entity.pdbx_description
1 polymer ?
#
loop_
_entity_poly.entity_id
_entity_poly.type
_entity_poly.pdbx_seq_one_letter_code
_entity_poly.pdbx_strand_id
1 'polypeptide(L)'
;MNAPLFIPWFRLQPWDIPLPFSLPILGDTLSIQPFGVLVATGVLLGAWVAGRFAAHNDLNLAATGDLVTYAVVVGFISGYFLNGLLYERESLIRVLQHPSELFTTWLGLSSYGGFFGGIFGCFIWRWRTKRPLLPYANAVCFGLPFGWLFGRTGCFVVHDHAGKITDFSLAVADYQFGAPPYQPRHDLGLYEMIYALLIIVLFVSLERRHRRVTGFYCALLPMVYAPVRFFLDFLRATPLEGGDVRYAGLTPAQWSSIVMLLIGLAVWRYIARNEPTTGQLQEANR
;
A
#
# COMPACT_ATOMS: atom_id res chain seq x y z
N MET A 1 -34.33 15.83 -14.09
CA MET A 1 -33.07 15.78 -13.33
C MET A 1 -32.53 14.36 -13.51
N ASN A 2 -31.42 14.18 -14.21
CA ASN A 2 -30.84 12.84 -14.38
C ASN A 2 -30.40 12.37 -12.99
N ALA A 3 -30.90 11.21 -12.55
CA ALA A 3 -30.43 10.61 -11.31
C ALA A 3 -28.90 10.52 -11.37
N PRO A 4 -28.16 10.94 -10.32
CA PRO A 4 -26.72 10.76 -10.30
C PRO A 4 -26.41 9.28 -10.54
N LEU A 5 -25.45 9.02 -11.42
CA LEU A 5 -25.03 7.66 -11.79
C LEU A 5 -24.25 7.05 -10.62
N PHE A 6 -24.92 6.68 -9.54
CA PHE A 6 -24.27 6.00 -8.42
C PHE A 6 -23.85 4.59 -8.82
N ILE A 7 -22.74 4.14 -8.25
CA ILE A 7 -22.30 2.77 -8.36
C ILE A 7 -23.21 1.93 -7.45
N PRO A 8 -23.90 0.90 -7.94
CA PRO A 8 -24.70 0.03 -7.09
C PRO A 8 -23.83 -0.61 -6.01
N TRP A 9 -24.38 -0.76 -4.79
CA TRP A 9 -23.71 -1.51 -3.75
C TRP A 9 -23.39 -2.93 -4.21
N PHE A 10 -22.17 -3.38 -3.96
CA PHE A 10 -21.78 -4.78 -4.07
C PHE A 10 -20.78 -5.08 -2.96
N ARG A 11 -20.49 -6.35 -2.70
CA ARG A 11 -19.37 -6.73 -1.83
C ARG A 11 -18.93 -8.13 -2.21
N LEU A 12 -17.66 -8.30 -2.56
CA LEU A 12 -17.15 -9.63 -2.83
C LEU A 12 -17.11 -10.44 -1.53
N GLN A 13 -17.84 -11.54 -1.53
CA GLN A 13 -17.89 -12.46 -0.40
C GLN A 13 -16.67 -13.39 -0.41
N PRO A 14 -16.28 -13.93 0.76
CA PRO A 14 -15.30 -14.99 0.84
C PRO A 14 -15.71 -16.19 -0.01
N TRP A 15 -14.74 -16.86 -0.62
CA TRP A 15 -14.97 -18.16 -1.25
C TRP A 15 -14.75 -19.26 -0.23
N ASP A 16 -15.83 -19.89 0.21
CA ASP A 16 -15.80 -20.97 1.17
C ASP A 16 -15.73 -22.31 0.42
N ILE A 17 -14.53 -22.90 0.39
CA ILE A 17 -14.25 -24.15 -0.31
C ILE A 17 -14.35 -25.31 0.71
N PRO A 18 -15.32 -26.22 0.58
CA PRO A 18 -15.42 -27.37 1.48
C PRO A 18 -14.21 -28.30 1.27
N LEU A 19 -13.60 -28.74 2.36
CA LEU A 19 -12.46 -29.64 2.34
C LEU A 19 -12.95 -31.10 2.43
N PRO A 20 -12.28 -32.05 1.74
CA PRO A 20 -12.63 -33.46 1.81
C PRO A 20 -12.25 -34.12 3.15
N PHE A 21 -11.53 -33.41 4.02
CA PHE A 21 -11.15 -33.82 5.37
C PHE A 21 -11.07 -32.59 6.30
N SER A 22 -11.34 -32.80 7.59
CA SER A 22 -11.20 -31.77 8.61
C SER A 22 -9.72 -31.53 8.92
N LEU A 23 -9.26 -30.30 8.77
CA LEU A 23 -7.92 -29.90 9.20
C LEU A 23 -7.98 -29.39 10.65
N PRO A 24 -7.03 -29.77 11.52
CA PRO A 24 -7.03 -29.34 12.93
C PRO A 24 -7.07 -27.82 13.15
N ILE A 25 -6.66 -27.05 12.13
CA ILE A 25 -6.52 -25.58 12.19
C ILE A 25 -7.56 -24.89 11.30
N LEU A 26 -7.78 -25.39 10.08
CA LEU A 26 -8.71 -24.78 9.12
C LEU A 26 -10.15 -25.28 9.26
N GLY A 27 -10.38 -26.33 10.04
CA GLY A 27 -11.67 -27.02 10.09
C GLY A 27 -12.02 -27.67 8.77
N ASP A 28 -13.30 -27.64 8.42
CA ASP A 28 -13.88 -28.36 7.27
C ASP A 28 -14.00 -27.48 6.02
N THR A 29 -13.66 -26.20 6.13
CA THR A 29 -13.87 -25.22 5.05
C THR A 29 -12.68 -24.27 4.96
N LEU A 30 -12.12 -24.16 3.77
CA LEU A 30 -11.09 -23.17 3.45
C LEU A 30 -11.78 -21.90 2.93
N SER A 31 -11.79 -20.84 3.75
CA SER A 31 -12.30 -19.54 3.34
C SER A 31 -11.21 -18.68 2.70
N ILE A 32 -11.37 -18.33 1.43
CA ILE A 32 -10.44 -17.47 0.70
C ILE A 32 -11.04 -16.07 0.57
N GLN A 33 -10.38 -15.10 1.21
CA GLN A 33 -10.77 -13.69 1.15
C GLN A 33 -10.35 -13.04 -0.18
N PRO A 34 -11.26 -12.42 -0.95
CA PRO A 34 -10.94 -11.72 -2.20
C PRO A 34 -9.87 -10.64 -2.02
N PHE A 35 -9.91 -9.94 -0.87
CA PHE A 35 -8.89 -8.97 -0.50
C PHE A 35 -7.48 -9.57 -0.47
N GLY A 36 -7.32 -10.74 0.17
CA GLY A 36 -6.04 -11.43 0.29
C GLY A 36 -5.48 -11.86 -1.07
N VAL A 37 -6.34 -12.36 -1.96
CA VAL A 37 -5.96 -12.74 -3.33
C VAL A 37 -5.48 -11.53 -4.13
N LEU A 38 -6.19 -10.40 -4.03
CA LEU A 38 -5.79 -9.16 -4.71
C LEU A 38 -4.48 -8.62 -4.15
N VAL A 39 -4.29 -8.61 -2.83
CA VAL A 39 -3.01 -8.21 -2.21
C VAL A 39 -1.87 -9.12 -2.66
N ALA A 40 -2.05 -10.44 -2.66
CA ALA A 40 -1.04 -11.39 -3.13
C ALA A 40 -0.67 -11.13 -4.60
N THR A 41 -1.68 -10.91 -5.46
CA THR A 41 -1.49 -10.53 -6.87
C THR A 41 -0.70 -9.24 -6.99
N GLY A 42 -1.03 -8.23 -6.17
CA GLY A 42 -0.32 -6.96 -6.12
C GLY A 42 1.14 -7.10 -5.71
N VAL A 43 1.43 -7.89 -4.68
CA VAL A 43 2.82 -8.17 -4.24
C VAL A 43 3.61 -8.84 -5.35
N LEU A 44 3.06 -9.88 -5.99
CA LEU A 44 3.72 -10.60 -7.07
C LEU A 44 3.97 -9.71 -8.29
N LEU A 45 2.95 -8.93 -8.70
CA LEU A 45 3.07 -8.03 -9.84
C LEU A 45 4.06 -6.89 -9.55
N GLY A 46 3.98 -6.27 -8.37
CA GLY A 46 4.92 -5.22 -7.95
C GLY A 46 6.35 -5.72 -7.89
N ALA A 47 6.58 -6.92 -7.35
CA ALA A 47 7.88 -7.57 -7.33
C ALA A 47 8.40 -7.86 -8.74
N TRP A 48 7.55 -8.38 -9.62
CA TRP A 48 7.89 -8.65 -11.01
C TRP A 48 8.26 -7.37 -11.77
N VAL A 49 7.49 -6.28 -11.61
CA VAL A 49 7.80 -4.99 -12.22
C VAL A 49 9.10 -4.41 -11.65
N ALA A 50 9.32 -4.49 -10.33
CA ALA A 50 10.57 -4.05 -9.72
C ALA A 50 11.77 -4.84 -10.27
N GLY A 51 11.62 -6.16 -10.47
CA GLY A 51 12.64 -7.00 -11.11
C GLY A 51 12.91 -6.64 -12.57
N ARG A 52 11.86 -6.33 -13.35
CA ARG A 52 12.00 -5.84 -14.74
C ARG A 52 12.71 -4.48 -14.79
N PHE A 53 12.34 -3.56 -13.91
CA PHE A 53 12.99 -2.26 -13.78
C PHE A 53 14.46 -2.42 -13.39
N ALA A 54 14.75 -3.30 -12.42
CA ALA A 54 16.10 -3.61 -11.97
C ALA A 54 16.95 -4.18 -13.11
N ALA A 55 16.44 -5.15 -13.87
CA ALA A 55 17.12 -5.71 -15.03
C ALA A 55 17.40 -4.65 -16.12
N HIS A 56 16.44 -3.76 -16.38
CA HIS A 56 16.62 -2.67 -17.34
C HIS A 56 17.65 -1.62 -16.89
N ASN A 57 17.92 -1.52 -15.59
CA ASN A 57 18.85 -0.56 -15.00
C ASN A 57 20.12 -1.24 -14.44
N ASP A 58 20.47 -2.40 -14.99
CA ASP A 58 21.72 -3.12 -14.71
C ASP A 58 21.92 -3.47 -13.21
N LEU A 59 20.80 -3.64 -12.47
CA LEU A 59 20.80 -4.06 -11.08
C LEU A 59 20.71 -5.58 -10.96
N ASN A 60 21.29 -6.11 -9.88
CA ASN A 60 21.22 -7.54 -9.59
C ASN A 60 19.78 -7.96 -9.21
N LEU A 61 19.20 -8.88 -9.99
CA LEU A 61 17.80 -9.32 -9.80
C LEU A 61 17.60 -10.06 -8.48
N ALA A 62 18.54 -10.93 -8.09
CA ALA A 62 18.45 -11.67 -6.83
C ALA A 62 18.42 -10.72 -5.63
N ALA A 63 19.30 -9.72 -5.62
CA ALA A 63 19.34 -8.71 -4.57
C ALA A 63 18.10 -7.78 -4.57
N THR A 64 17.49 -7.55 -5.73
CA THR A 64 16.20 -6.84 -5.82
C THR A 64 15.08 -7.69 -5.20
N GLY A 65 15.03 -8.98 -5.53
CA GLY A 65 14.11 -9.94 -4.94
C GLY A 65 14.30 -10.08 -3.42
N ASP A 66 15.55 -10.09 -2.96
CA ASP A 66 15.89 -10.08 -1.53
C ASP A 66 15.31 -8.83 -0.86
N LEU A 67 15.55 -7.64 -1.41
CA LEU A 67 15.03 -6.39 -0.84
C LEU A 67 13.50 -6.41 -0.75
N VAL A 68 12.82 -6.84 -1.82
CA VAL A 68 11.36 -6.99 -1.84
C VAL A 68 10.91 -7.97 -0.76
N THR A 69 11.59 -9.11 -0.63
CA THR A 69 11.28 -10.12 0.39
C THR A 69 11.42 -9.55 1.80
N TYR A 70 12.51 -8.84 2.09
CA TYR A 70 12.69 -8.17 3.38
C TYR A 70 11.60 -7.14 3.65
N ALA A 71 11.26 -6.31 2.67
CA ALA A 71 10.20 -5.31 2.82
C ALA A 71 8.83 -5.96 3.08
N VAL A 72 8.49 -7.00 2.32
CA VAL A 72 7.21 -7.70 2.44
C VAL A 72 7.13 -8.45 3.77
N VAL A 73 8.12 -9.30 4.09
CA VAL A 73 8.10 -10.14 5.30
C VAL A 73 8.10 -9.28 6.56
N VAL A 74 9.01 -8.30 6.66
CA VAL A 74 9.06 -7.41 7.83
C VAL A 74 7.82 -6.53 7.90
N GLY A 75 7.26 -6.13 6.75
CA GLY A 75 5.98 -5.44 6.65
C GLY A 75 4.83 -6.26 7.23
N PHE A 76 4.63 -7.51 6.80
CA PHE A 76 3.57 -8.37 7.32
C PHE A 76 3.72 -8.66 8.81
N ILE A 77 4.94 -8.98 9.25
CA ILE A 77 5.25 -9.20 10.68
C ILE A 77 4.90 -7.94 11.49
N SER A 78 5.42 -6.79 11.08
CA SER A 78 5.18 -5.52 11.79
C SER A 78 3.71 -5.10 11.75
N GLY A 79 3.01 -5.36 10.64
CA GLY A 79 1.58 -5.12 10.47
C GLY A 79 0.74 -5.95 11.45
N TYR A 80 1.04 -7.24 11.57
CA TYR A 80 0.39 -8.15 12.52
C TYR A 80 0.63 -7.72 13.96
N PHE A 81 1.90 -7.50 14.34
CA PHE A 81 2.25 -7.12 15.71
C PHE A 81 1.69 -5.75 16.10
N LEU A 82 1.75 -4.75 15.23
CA LEU A 82 1.21 -3.43 15.53
C LEU A 82 -0.32 -3.43 15.54
N ASN A 83 -0.98 -4.27 14.75
CA ASN A 83 -2.43 -4.45 14.87
C ASN A 83 -2.80 -5.02 16.24
N GLY A 84 -2.14 -6.13 16.59
CA GLY A 84 -2.27 -6.73 17.90
C GLY A 84 -1.98 -5.75 19.04
N LEU A 85 -0.96 -4.90 18.92
CA LEU A 85 -0.59 -3.99 20.00
C LEU A 85 -1.57 -2.83 20.17
N LEU A 86 -2.05 -2.25 19.06
CA LEU A 86 -2.82 -1.00 19.06
C LEU A 86 -4.33 -1.19 19.08
N TYR A 87 -4.83 -2.27 18.46
CA TYR A 87 -6.26 -2.51 18.29
C TYR A 87 -6.74 -3.75 19.03
N GLU A 88 -5.93 -4.81 19.10
CA GLU A 88 -6.34 -6.14 19.59
C GLU A 88 -5.41 -6.68 20.70
N ARG A 89 -5.10 -5.85 21.70
CA ARG A 89 -4.05 -6.12 22.71
C ARG A 89 -4.23 -7.45 23.44
N GLU A 90 -5.45 -7.80 23.80
CA GLU A 90 -5.75 -9.05 24.49
C GLU A 90 -5.49 -10.27 23.61
N SER A 91 -5.91 -10.22 22.34
CA SER A 91 -5.64 -11.29 21.38
C SER A 91 -4.14 -11.45 21.11
N LEU A 92 -3.38 -10.35 21.06
CA LEU A 92 -1.93 -10.43 20.96
C LEU A 92 -1.30 -11.10 22.19
N ILE A 93 -1.74 -10.75 23.40
CA ILE A 93 -1.24 -11.37 24.63
C ILE A 93 -1.51 -12.88 24.62
N ARG A 94 -2.71 -13.31 24.20
CA ARG A 94 -3.04 -14.73 24.05
C ARG A 94 -2.11 -15.43 23.07
N VAL A 95 -1.88 -14.86 21.88
CA VAL A 95 -0.94 -15.41 20.89
C VAL A 95 0.49 -15.52 21.45
N LEU A 96 0.94 -14.56 22.27
CA LEU A 96 2.27 -14.62 22.90
C LEU A 96 2.36 -15.68 24.00
N GLN A 97 1.26 -15.97 24.70
CA GLN A 97 1.19 -17.01 25.73
C GLN A 97 0.99 -18.41 25.13
N HIS A 98 0.26 -18.50 24.02
CA HIS A 98 -0.07 -19.73 23.31
C HIS A 98 0.19 -19.55 21.81
N PRO A 99 1.43 -19.80 21.32
CA PRO A 99 1.80 -19.55 19.93
C PRO A 99 0.95 -20.30 18.88
N SER A 100 0.32 -21.41 19.26
CA SER A 100 -0.63 -22.13 18.41
C SER A 100 -1.84 -21.28 18.01
N GLU A 101 -2.21 -20.29 18.82
CA GLU A 101 -3.33 -19.38 18.53
C GLU A 101 -3.06 -18.47 17.32
N LEU A 102 -1.81 -18.32 16.89
CA LEU A 102 -1.48 -17.59 15.66
C LEU A 102 -2.14 -18.20 14.42
N PHE A 103 -2.45 -19.51 14.47
CA PHE A 103 -3.07 -20.22 13.37
C PHE A 103 -4.60 -20.25 13.43
N THR A 104 -5.19 -19.93 14.59
CA THR A 104 -6.65 -19.97 14.80
C THR A 104 -7.24 -18.57 14.96
N THR A 105 -6.45 -17.61 15.44
CA THR A 105 -6.85 -16.22 15.64
C THR A 105 -6.20 -15.37 14.57
N TRP A 106 -6.96 -15.04 13.52
CA TRP A 106 -6.49 -14.08 12.53
C TRP A 106 -6.62 -12.66 13.09
N LEU A 107 -5.51 -12.12 13.62
CA LEU A 107 -5.43 -10.68 13.89
C LEU A 107 -5.45 -9.93 12.56
N GLY A 108 -6.10 -8.77 12.54
CA GLY A 108 -5.99 -7.85 11.42
C GLY A 108 -4.53 -7.44 11.11
N LEU A 109 -4.33 -6.77 9.98
CA LEU A 109 -3.03 -6.20 9.61
C LEU A 109 -3.11 -4.67 9.67
N SER A 110 -2.24 -4.06 10.48
CA SER A 110 -2.13 -2.61 10.55
C SER A 110 -1.43 -2.09 9.29
N SER A 111 -2.11 -1.23 8.52
CA SER A 111 -1.51 -0.63 7.32
C SER A 111 -0.27 0.20 7.65
N TYR A 112 -0.25 0.89 8.78
CA TYR A 112 0.93 1.61 9.27
C TYR A 112 2.06 0.66 9.63
N GLY A 113 1.75 -0.47 10.28
CA GLY A 113 2.75 -1.48 10.58
C GLY A 113 3.33 -2.13 9.33
N GLY A 114 2.49 -2.38 8.32
CA GLY A 114 2.95 -2.82 6.99
C GLY A 114 3.89 -1.80 6.33
N PHE A 115 3.51 -0.52 6.30
CA PHE A 115 4.28 0.53 5.66
C PHE A 115 5.63 0.80 6.35
N PHE A 116 5.62 1.08 7.65
CA PHE A 116 6.85 1.34 8.40
C PHE A 116 7.69 0.07 8.56
N GLY A 117 7.06 -1.10 8.71
CA GLY A 117 7.74 -2.39 8.70
C GLY A 117 8.45 -2.66 7.38
N GLY A 118 7.84 -2.33 6.24
CA GLY A 118 8.48 -2.46 4.93
C GLY A 118 9.70 -1.56 4.78
N ILE A 119 9.60 -0.29 5.19
CA ILE A 119 10.74 0.64 5.22
C ILE A 119 11.85 0.09 6.14
N PHE A 120 11.49 -0.42 7.32
CA PHE A 120 12.44 -1.00 8.25
C PHE A 120 13.12 -2.24 7.66
N GLY A 121 12.37 -3.11 6.97
CA GLY A 121 12.89 -4.25 6.22
C GLY A 121 13.94 -3.84 5.20
N CYS A 122 13.73 -2.73 4.48
CA CYS A 122 14.73 -2.18 3.56
C CYS A 122 16.04 -1.79 4.27
N PHE A 123 15.96 -1.21 5.47
CA PHE A 123 17.15 -0.87 6.27
C PHE A 123 17.85 -2.11 6.82
N ILE A 124 17.11 -3.13 7.27
CA ILE A 124 17.69 -4.42 7.69
C ILE A 124 18.44 -5.06 6.51
N TRP A 125 17.81 -5.12 5.33
CA TRP A 125 18.45 -5.65 4.12
C TRP A 125 19.75 -4.91 3.80
N ARG A 126 19.74 -3.58 3.85
CA ARG A 126 20.95 -2.76 3.65
C ARG A 126 22.04 -3.10 4.67
N TRP A 127 21.68 -3.22 5.94
CA TRP A 127 22.63 -3.54 7.01
C TRP A 127 23.25 -4.93 6.83
N ARG A 128 22.45 -5.92 6.43
CA ARG A 128 22.90 -7.32 6.23
C ARG A 128 23.74 -7.51 4.97
N THR A 129 23.34 -6.88 3.87
CA THR A 129 23.99 -7.08 2.56
C THR A 129 25.10 -6.07 2.26
N LYS A 130 25.12 -4.93 2.98
CA LYS A 130 26.00 -3.78 2.75
C LYS A 130 25.88 -3.18 1.34
N ARG A 131 24.83 -3.54 0.58
CA ARG A 131 24.56 -3.00 -0.76
C ARG A 131 24.01 -1.58 -0.67
N PRO A 132 24.24 -0.73 -1.69
CA PRO A 132 23.66 0.60 -1.72
C PRO A 132 22.14 0.49 -1.79
N LEU A 133 21.41 1.09 -0.86
CA LEU A 133 19.95 0.94 -0.79
C LEU A 133 19.23 1.68 -1.90
N LEU A 134 19.70 2.88 -2.27
CA LEU A 134 18.96 3.79 -3.15
C LEU A 134 18.64 3.21 -4.55
N PRO A 135 19.55 2.53 -5.26
CA PRO A 135 19.22 1.93 -6.57
C PRO A 135 18.13 0.86 -6.47
N TYR A 136 18.21 -0.03 -5.48
CA TYR A 136 17.26 -1.12 -5.31
C TYR A 136 15.91 -0.59 -4.78
N ALA A 137 15.94 0.37 -3.85
CA ALA A 137 14.75 1.07 -3.39
C ALA A 137 14.05 1.81 -4.56
N ASN A 138 14.82 2.37 -5.50
CA ASN A 138 14.26 3.02 -6.69
C ASN A 138 13.47 2.02 -7.56
N ALA A 139 14.01 0.81 -7.74
CA ALA A 139 13.31 -0.26 -8.44
C ALA A 139 12.03 -0.70 -7.72
N VAL A 140 12.09 -0.85 -6.40
CA VAL A 140 10.91 -1.18 -5.58
C VAL A 140 9.87 -0.06 -5.64
N CYS A 141 10.26 1.21 -5.52
CA CYS A 141 9.36 2.35 -5.63
C CYS A 141 8.72 2.47 -7.02
N PHE A 142 9.42 2.08 -8.09
CA PHE A 142 8.84 2.01 -9.44
C PHE A 142 7.78 0.91 -9.55
N GLY A 143 8.01 -0.25 -8.94
CA GLY A 143 7.06 -1.38 -8.93
C GLY A 143 5.88 -1.20 -7.97
N LEU A 144 6.03 -0.42 -6.90
CA LEU A 144 5.05 -0.27 -5.83
C LEU A 144 3.65 0.16 -6.31
N PRO A 145 3.48 1.16 -7.21
CA PRO A 145 2.16 1.54 -7.72
C PRO A 145 1.36 0.38 -8.34
N PHE A 146 2.04 -0.58 -8.97
CA PHE A 146 1.39 -1.76 -9.57
C PHE A 146 0.82 -2.68 -8.50
N GLY A 147 1.54 -2.89 -7.39
CA GLY A 147 1.00 -3.65 -6.26
C GLY A 147 -0.09 -2.89 -5.52
N TRP A 148 0.09 -1.58 -5.37
CA TRP A 148 -0.84 -0.71 -4.69
C TRP A 148 -2.19 -0.59 -5.40
N LEU A 149 -2.22 -0.62 -6.74
CA LEU A 149 -3.45 -0.72 -7.53
C LEU A 149 -4.33 -1.88 -7.03
N PHE A 150 -3.77 -3.09 -6.95
CA PHE A 150 -4.53 -4.27 -6.48
C PHE A 150 -4.88 -4.20 -5.00
N GLY A 151 -4.01 -3.64 -4.15
CA GLY A 151 -4.35 -3.37 -2.76
C GLY A 151 -5.58 -2.47 -2.62
N ARG A 152 -5.66 -1.41 -3.43
CA ARG A 152 -6.81 -0.49 -3.44
C ARG A 152 -8.04 -1.05 -4.14
N THR A 153 -7.87 -1.89 -5.16
CA THR A 153 -8.95 -2.72 -5.67
C THR A 153 -9.51 -3.61 -4.56
N GLY A 154 -8.64 -4.21 -3.74
CA GLY A 154 -9.02 -4.97 -2.55
C GLY A 154 -9.90 -4.15 -1.62
N CYS A 155 -9.45 -2.95 -1.25
CA CYS A 155 -10.22 -2.02 -0.41
C CYS A 155 -11.59 -1.69 -1.02
N PHE A 156 -11.64 -1.43 -2.32
CA PHE A 156 -12.89 -1.10 -3.02
C PHE A 156 -13.89 -2.25 -3.00
N VAL A 157 -13.46 -3.49 -3.31
CA VAL A 157 -14.38 -4.63 -3.40
C VAL A 157 -14.90 -5.13 -2.05
N VAL A 158 -14.25 -4.75 -0.94
CA VAL A 158 -14.68 -5.06 0.43
C VAL A 158 -15.25 -3.87 1.19
N HIS A 159 -15.16 -2.67 0.61
CA HIS A 159 -15.69 -1.41 1.15
C HIS A 159 -15.15 -1.02 2.55
N ASP A 160 -13.85 -1.23 2.80
CA ASP A 160 -13.20 -0.95 4.11
C ASP A 160 -12.79 0.54 4.32
N HIS A 161 -12.86 1.39 3.29
CA HIS A 161 -12.49 2.81 3.36
C HIS A 161 -13.70 3.73 3.07
N ALA A 162 -14.70 3.67 3.94
CA ALA A 162 -15.91 4.48 3.81
C ALA A 162 -15.63 5.99 3.95
N GLY A 163 -16.17 6.76 3.02
CA GLY A 163 -16.16 8.21 3.05
C GLY A 163 -17.42 8.83 3.66
N LYS A 164 -17.50 10.15 3.56
CA LYS A 164 -18.68 10.94 3.92
C LYS A 164 -19.83 10.67 2.95
N ILE A 165 -21.04 10.91 3.44
CA ILE A 165 -22.25 10.94 2.62
C ILE A 165 -22.10 12.03 1.54
N THR A 166 -22.51 11.71 0.32
CA THR A 166 -22.29 12.59 -0.84
C THR A 166 -23.30 12.30 -1.96
N ASP A 167 -23.50 13.28 -2.84
CA ASP A 167 -24.26 13.16 -4.08
C ASP A 167 -23.35 13.03 -5.33
N PHE A 168 -22.04 12.85 -5.11
CA PHE A 168 -21.06 12.74 -6.20
C PHE A 168 -21.34 11.55 -7.13
N SER A 169 -21.08 11.74 -8.43
CA SER A 169 -21.40 10.74 -9.47
C SER A 169 -20.58 9.45 -9.43
N LEU A 170 -19.59 9.32 -8.54
CA LEU A 170 -18.89 8.06 -8.27
C LEU A 170 -19.09 7.60 -6.82
N ALA A 171 -20.16 8.05 -6.16
CA ALA A 171 -20.57 7.51 -4.89
C ALA A 171 -21.09 6.07 -5.07
N VAL A 172 -20.85 5.23 -4.08
CA VAL A 172 -21.48 3.92 -4.00
C VAL A 172 -22.82 4.10 -3.29
N ALA A 173 -23.92 3.76 -3.97
CA ALA A 173 -25.28 3.79 -3.43
C ALA A 173 -25.41 2.80 -2.28
N ASP A 174 -26.32 3.07 -1.34
CA ASP A 174 -26.66 2.17 -0.23
C ASP A 174 -25.44 1.60 0.52
N TYR A 175 -24.41 2.44 0.72
CA TYR A 175 -23.15 2.02 1.34
C TYR A 175 -23.42 1.48 2.74
N GLN A 176 -23.16 0.18 2.96
CA GLN A 176 -23.44 -0.51 4.22
C GLN A 176 -22.40 -0.20 5.31
N PHE A 177 -22.39 1.06 5.76
CA PHE A 177 -21.49 1.56 6.81
C PHE A 177 -22.30 2.23 7.93
N GLY A 178 -22.16 1.70 9.15
CA GLY A 178 -22.99 2.10 10.30
C GLY A 178 -24.34 1.38 10.31
N ALA A 179 -25.36 2.03 10.86
CA ALA A 179 -26.72 1.50 10.94
C ALA A 179 -27.60 2.02 9.79
N PRO A 180 -28.60 1.24 9.34
CA PRO A 180 -29.56 1.71 8.34
C PRO A 180 -30.41 2.90 8.86
N PRO A 181 -30.95 3.76 7.96
CA PRO A 181 -30.91 3.65 6.50
C PRO A 181 -29.53 3.99 5.90
N TYR A 182 -29.11 3.17 4.93
CA TYR A 182 -27.84 3.37 4.23
C TYR A 182 -27.94 4.53 3.24
N GLN A 183 -26.82 5.22 3.02
CA GLN A 183 -26.77 6.43 2.21
C GLN A 183 -25.59 6.35 1.22
N PRO A 184 -25.68 7.06 0.08
CA PRO A 184 -24.57 7.11 -0.86
C PRO A 184 -23.34 7.74 -0.22
N ARG A 185 -22.18 7.08 -0.34
CA ARG A 185 -20.92 7.54 0.26
C ARG A 185 -19.80 7.55 -0.77
N HIS A 186 -18.80 8.39 -0.52
CA HIS A 186 -17.52 8.31 -1.21
C HIS A 186 -16.85 6.96 -0.90
N ASP A 187 -16.25 6.34 -1.89
CA ASP A 187 -15.42 5.15 -1.72
C ASP A 187 -13.95 5.53 -1.94
N LEU A 188 -13.19 5.65 -0.84
CA LEU A 188 -11.80 6.06 -0.93
C LEU A 188 -10.91 4.94 -1.49
N GLY A 189 -11.33 3.67 -1.41
CA GLY A 189 -10.66 2.56 -2.07
C GLY A 189 -10.70 2.71 -3.59
N LEU A 190 -11.87 3.02 -4.14
CA LEU A 190 -12.07 3.31 -5.57
C LEU A 190 -11.24 4.50 -6.03
N TYR A 191 -11.28 5.62 -5.29
CA TYR A 191 -10.56 6.83 -5.70
C TYR A 191 -9.05 6.62 -5.68
N GLU A 192 -8.52 5.92 -4.67
CA GLU A 192 -7.11 5.59 -4.62
C GLU A 192 -6.72 4.52 -5.67
N MET A 193 -7.61 3.59 -6.03
CA MET A 193 -7.38 2.65 -7.13
C MET A 193 -7.24 3.39 -8.48
N ILE A 194 -8.16 4.31 -8.78
CA ILE A 194 -8.08 5.15 -10.00
C ILE A 194 -6.78 5.96 -9.97
N TYR A 195 -6.44 6.53 -8.82
CA TYR A 195 -5.23 7.33 -8.69
C TYR A 195 -3.93 6.51 -8.82
N ALA A 196 -3.91 5.28 -8.29
CA ALA A 196 -2.80 4.34 -8.49
C ALA A 196 -2.59 4.04 -9.98
N LEU A 197 -3.66 3.87 -10.76
CA LEU A 197 -3.58 3.72 -12.21
C LEU A 197 -2.95 4.96 -12.89
N LEU A 198 -3.33 6.17 -12.47
CA LEU A 198 -2.74 7.41 -12.98
C LEU A 198 -1.23 7.49 -12.66
N ILE A 199 -0.82 7.07 -11.47
CA ILE A 199 0.60 7.01 -11.10
C ILE A 199 1.34 5.98 -11.95
N ILE A 200 0.76 4.81 -12.22
CA ILE A 200 1.35 3.81 -13.13
C ILE A 200 1.56 4.42 -14.52
N VAL A 201 0.55 5.07 -15.09
CA VAL A 201 0.65 5.74 -16.40
C VAL A 201 1.74 6.79 -16.38
N LEU A 202 1.80 7.63 -15.33
CA LEU A 202 2.86 8.62 -15.15
C LEU A 202 4.24 7.96 -15.13
N PHE A 203 4.45 6.96 -14.28
CA PHE A 203 5.76 6.31 -14.09
C PHE A 203 6.25 5.63 -15.37
N VAL A 204 5.37 4.87 -16.02
CA VAL A 204 5.68 4.21 -17.30
C VAL A 204 5.97 5.25 -18.38
N SER A 205 5.21 6.33 -18.46
CA SER A 205 5.45 7.40 -19.45
C SER A 205 6.77 8.13 -19.22
N LEU A 206 7.16 8.35 -17.96
CA LEU A 206 8.41 9.01 -17.59
C LEU A 206 9.62 8.12 -17.88
N GLU A 207 9.54 6.83 -17.59
CA GLU A 207 10.62 5.86 -17.83
C GLU A 207 10.82 5.56 -19.31
N ARG A 208 9.73 5.49 -20.09
CA ARG A 208 9.81 5.24 -21.53
C ARG A 208 10.49 6.36 -22.32
N ARG A 209 10.46 7.60 -21.83
CA ARG A 209 11.08 8.74 -22.52
C ARG A 209 12.60 8.73 -22.37
N HIS A 210 13.07 8.70 -21.12
CA HIS A 210 14.50 8.71 -20.81
C HIS A 210 14.74 7.98 -19.49
N ARG A 211 15.88 7.29 -19.40
CA ARG A 211 16.37 6.73 -18.14
C ARG A 211 16.46 7.83 -17.10
N ARG A 212 15.91 7.57 -15.91
CA ARG A 212 15.92 8.52 -14.80
C ARG A 212 17.11 8.27 -13.90
N VAL A 213 17.53 9.32 -13.22
CA VAL A 213 18.60 9.23 -12.23
C VAL A 213 18.20 8.30 -11.10
N THR A 214 19.19 7.64 -10.52
CA THR A 214 18.98 6.74 -9.38
C THR A 214 18.33 7.48 -8.22
N GLY A 215 17.20 6.96 -7.72
CA GLY A 215 16.43 7.56 -6.63
C GLY A 215 15.30 8.48 -7.08
N PHE A 216 15.15 8.73 -8.39
CA PHE A 216 14.05 9.53 -8.93
C PHE A 216 12.67 9.06 -8.48
N TYR A 217 12.37 7.76 -8.55
CA TYR A 217 11.07 7.21 -8.13
C TYR A 217 10.91 7.14 -6.61
N CYS A 218 12.02 7.03 -5.86
CA CYS A 218 11.99 7.19 -4.39
C CYS A 218 11.57 8.60 -3.97
N ALA A 219 11.95 9.62 -4.74
CA ALA A 219 11.50 11.00 -4.51
C ALA A 219 10.10 11.25 -5.07
N LEU A 220 9.85 10.84 -6.30
CA LEU A 220 8.62 11.15 -7.03
C LEU A 220 7.39 10.50 -6.38
N LEU A 221 7.47 9.22 -6.02
CA LEU A 221 6.33 8.47 -5.46
C LEU A 221 5.67 9.17 -4.27
N PRO A 222 6.39 9.50 -3.18
CA PRO A 222 5.78 10.23 -2.07
C PRO A 222 5.35 11.64 -2.46
N MET A 223 6.06 12.33 -3.37
CA MET A 223 5.70 13.68 -3.80
C MET A 223 4.38 13.74 -4.59
N VAL A 224 4.07 12.71 -5.39
CA VAL A 224 2.77 12.64 -6.10
C VAL A 224 1.69 12.08 -5.18
N TYR A 225 2.00 11.04 -4.40
CA TYR A 225 1.02 10.38 -3.55
C TYR A 225 0.51 11.25 -2.40
N ALA A 226 1.43 11.86 -1.65
CA ALA A 226 1.09 12.51 -0.40
C ALA A 226 0.08 13.67 -0.53
N PRO A 227 0.19 14.58 -1.51
CA PRO A 227 -0.80 15.65 -1.67
C PRO A 227 -2.21 15.09 -1.91
N VAL A 228 -2.34 14.12 -2.81
CA VAL A 228 -3.65 13.52 -3.14
C VAL A 228 -4.21 12.76 -1.94
N ARG A 229 -3.39 11.96 -1.25
CA ARG A 229 -3.82 11.25 -0.03
C ARG A 229 -4.26 12.21 1.06
N PHE A 230 -3.53 13.31 1.27
CA PHE A 230 -3.88 14.33 2.26
C PHE A 230 -5.26 14.93 2.01
N PHE A 231 -5.57 15.26 0.76
CA PHE A 231 -6.87 15.84 0.39
C PHE A 231 -8.00 14.82 0.35
N LEU A 232 -7.76 13.61 -0.18
CA LEU A 232 -8.76 12.53 -0.18
C LEU A 232 -9.23 12.19 1.23
N ASP A 233 -8.36 12.30 2.23
CA ASP A 233 -8.72 11.92 3.59
C ASP A 233 -9.66 12.93 4.28
N PHE A 234 -9.84 14.15 3.74
CA PHE A 234 -10.95 15.02 4.15
C PHE A 234 -12.32 14.46 3.74
N LEU A 235 -12.38 13.57 2.75
CA LEU A 235 -13.59 12.86 2.35
C LEU A 235 -13.87 11.65 3.23
N ARG A 236 -12.95 11.25 4.11
CA ARG A 236 -13.15 10.10 5.01
C ARG A 236 -14.29 10.36 5.99
N ALA A 237 -15.02 9.29 6.33
CA ALA A 237 -16.10 9.35 7.31
C ALA A 237 -15.64 10.00 8.63
N THR A 238 -16.59 10.58 9.36
CA THR A 238 -16.28 11.22 10.64
C THR A 238 -16.02 10.17 11.73
N PRO A 239 -15.30 10.49 12.82
CA PRO A 239 -15.01 9.52 13.87
C PRO A 239 -16.29 8.99 14.54
N LEU A 240 -17.32 9.84 14.59
CA LEU A 240 -18.65 9.50 15.11
C LEU A 240 -19.34 8.41 14.29
N GLU A 241 -19.04 8.31 13.00
CA GLU A 241 -19.57 7.28 12.11
C GLU A 241 -18.67 6.04 12.04
N GLY A 242 -17.57 5.99 12.79
CA GLY A 242 -16.57 4.92 12.71
C GLY A 242 -15.39 5.21 11.78
N GLY A 243 -15.20 6.47 11.36
CA GLY A 243 -14.01 6.92 10.63
C GLY A 243 -12.79 7.17 11.53
N ASP A 244 -11.68 7.58 10.93
CA ASP A 244 -10.41 7.75 11.66
C ASP A 244 -10.47 8.90 12.69
N VAL A 245 -9.85 8.65 13.86
CA VAL A 245 -9.61 9.66 14.90
C VAL A 245 -8.76 10.80 14.34
N ARG A 246 -9.01 12.03 14.78
CA ARG A 246 -8.26 13.22 14.37
C ARG A 246 -7.40 13.74 15.52
N TYR A 247 -6.12 13.96 15.23
CA TYR A 247 -5.11 14.53 16.12
C TYR A 247 -4.76 15.93 15.63
N ALA A 248 -5.04 16.95 16.47
CA ALA A 248 -4.92 18.36 16.09
C ALA A 248 -5.67 18.70 14.78
N GLY A 249 -6.87 18.11 14.59
CA GLY A 249 -7.73 18.36 13.43
C GLY A 249 -7.42 17.51 12.19
N LEU A 250 -6.30 16.77 12.17
CA LEU A 250 -5.87 15.94 11.05
C LEU A 250 -5.89 14.45 11.40
N THR A 251 -6.15 13.60 10.41
CA THR A 251 -6.07 12.15 10.61
C THR A 251 -4.61 11.65 10.62
N PRO A 252 -4.36 10.43 11.13
CA PRO A 252 -3.06 9.78 10.99
C PRO A 252 -2.57 9.71 9.53
N ALA A 253 -3.47 9.59 8.55
CA ALA A 253 -3.10 9.51 7.14
C ALA A 253 -2.64 10.85 6.59
N GLN A 254 -3.25 11.95 7.04
CA GLN A 254 -2.83 13.31 6.71
C GLN A 254 -1.46 13.63 7.30
N TRP A 255 -1.24 13.30 8.57
CA TRP A 255 0.09 13.41 9.20
C TRP A 255 1.16 12.62 8.46
N SER A 256 0.85 11.37 8.12
CA SER A 256 1.76 10.50 7.36
C SER A 256 2.06 11.07 5.97
N SER A 257 1.07 11.68 5.32
CA SER A 257 1.25 12.34 4.03
C SER A 257 2.22 13.51 4.12
N ILE A 258 2.13 14.34 5.17
CA ILE A 258 3.09 15.44 5.40
C ILE A 258 4.52 14.88 5.51
N VAL A 259 4.71 13.85 6.34
CA VAL A 259 6.03 13.22 6.53
C VAL A 259 6.55 12.62 5.22
N MET A 260 5.71 11.90 4.48
CA MET A 260 6.09 11.34 3.18
C MET A 260 6.51 12.41 2.19
N LEU A 261 5.76 13.51 2.08
CA LEU A 261 6.11 14.62 1.19
C LEU A 261 7.48 15.20 1.54
N LEU A 262 7.76 15.41 2.83
CA LEU A 262 9.06 15.91 3.30
C LEU A 262 10.20 14.94 2.97
N ILE A 263 9.99 13.62 3.13
CA ILE A 263 10.97 12.61 2.73
C ILE A 263 11.20 12.67 1.22
N GLY A 264 10.14 12.75 0.41
CA GLY A 264 10.25 12.87 -1.04
C GLY A 264 11.07 14.09 -1.47
N LEU A 265 10.79 15.26 -0.89
CA LEU A 265 11.53 16.49 -1.13
C LEU A 265 13.00 16.40 -0.67
N ALA A 266 13.26 15.71 0.45
CA ALA A 266 14.63 15.50 0.93
C ALA A 266 15.42 14.59 -0.02
N VAL A 267 14.82 13.48 -0.49
CA VAL A 267 15.44 12.60 -1.49
C VAL A 267 15.64 13.34 -2.80
N TRP A 268 14.67 14.14 -3.25
CA TRP A 268 14.80 14.99 -4.45
C TRP A 268 15.99 15.95 -4.36
N ARG A 269 16.12 16.66 -3.23
CA ARG A 269 17.27 17.55 -3.00
C ARG A 269 18.59 16.79 -2.93
N TYR A 270 18.59 15.59 -2.36
CA TYR A 270 19.78 14.76 -2.30
C TYR A 270 20.23 14.30 -3.69
N ILE A 271 19.31 13.82 -4.55
CA ILE A 271 19.67 13.41 -5.91
C ILE A 271 20.13 14.60 -6.75
N ALA A 272 19.43 15.75 -6.69
CA ALA A 272 19.77 16.92 -7.49
C ALA A 272 21.14 17.52 -7.16
N ARG A 273 21.66 17.30 -5.95
CA ARG A 273 23.01 17.74 -5.54
C ARG A 273 24.12 16.77 -5.94
N ASN A 274 23.78 15.50 -6.16
CA ASN A 274 24.74 14.43 -6.43
C ASN A 274 24.65 13.90 -7.87
N GLU A 275 23.79 14.49 -8.71
CA GLU A 275 23.80 14.24 -10.15
C GLU A 275 25.12 14.77 -10.73
N PRO A 276 25.90 13.94 -11.45
CA PRO A 276 27.08 14.42 -12.15
C PRO A 276 26.64 15.46 -13.18
N THR A 277 27.22 16.66 -13.08
CA THR A 277 26.99 17.77 -14.02
C THR A 277 27.23 17.28 -15.44
N THR A 278 26.50 17.80 -16.44
CA THR A 278 26.59 17.37 -17.85
C THR A 278 28.03 17.31 -18.40
N GLY A 279 28.95 18.15 -17.89
CA GLY A 279 30.38 18.08 -18.23
C GLY A 279 31.12 16.84 -17.72
N GLN A 280 30.77 16.32 -16.54
CA GLN A 280 31.40 15.13 -15.95
C GLN A 280 30.99 13.84 -16.67
N LEU A 281 29.79 13.81 -17.26
CA LEU A 281 29.33 12.71 -18.11
C LEU A 281 30.04 12.66 -19.47
N GLN A 282 30.56 13.78 -19.96
CA GLN A 282 31.34 13.83 -21.21
C GLN A 282 32.80 13.41 -21.01
N GLU A 283 33.39 13.69 -19.85
CA GLU A 283 34.74 13.22 -19.49
C GLU A 283 34.78 11.73 -19.16
N ALA A 284 33.75 11.19 -18.51
CA ALA A 284 33.69 9.75 -18.19
C ALA A 284 33.46 8.84 -19.42
N ASN A 285 33.08 9.43 -20.56
CA ASN A 285 32.84 8.73 -21.83
C ASN A 285 33.96 8.98 -22.87
N ARG A 286 35.06 9.64 -22.48
CA ARG A 286 36.30 9.73 -23.26
C ARG A 286 37.33 8.74 -22.73
#